data_AF-Q2S056-F1
#
_entry.id   AF-Q2S056-F1
#
_cell.length_a   1.000
_cell.length_b   1.000
_cell.length_c   1.000
_cell.angle_alpha   90.00
_cell.angle_beta   90.00
_cell.angle_gamma   90.00
#
_symmetry.space_group_name_H-M   'P 1'
#
loop_
_entity.id
_entity.type
_entity.pdbx_description
1 polymer ?
#
loop_
_entity_poly.entity_id
_entity_poly.type
_entity_poly.pdbx_seq_one_letter_code
_entity_poly.pdbx_strand_id
1 'polypeptide(L)'
;MAGSRTNPWTVCGNDAVYAMGRRDQRIPPVLRSAPARRGSHGTGAPADELHDTRTSCTSGEDSVAREEGNRPFHGTPTSAKRTSARPFNGDRNARSPAPFRTRFRQSATAPEPFMDTSALGRRLMVFLCLGIWLPGCLPYSCQPQPNEALYPSDSLSRQVAEETPTDTLRRRWQTGGTKAHPLVHPRTVRFVEGGGLAVSDVERNSVFRFGADGRLVREIGDEGFRTPYLIGTRGDTLVVFNAESNRIDRVVDGRRDGPSVSYERPAPETLVYMLATDTTMYAKVVGQNTDSFVARLGADAQPTSRAPLRGPHWRYAGFLRAWGDTLVSLSGFRPAVDMLPRGFRDGTTPDSLALMGFDSPMLERRYAFGQGDVTEAPLLSPAAAPVGDMLFVLNLRPGWIQIDAYDRRGRLQRRLVERNDETNPNFYPLDLDARRTEDGYVFAVAIRSPEPRLKVLEWRAR
;
A
#
# COMPACT_ATOMS: atom_id res chain seq x y z
N MET A 1 38.79 25.06 -9.49
CA MET A 1 37.65 24.81 -10.39
C MET A 1 37.22 23.37 -10.20
N ALA A 2 36.21 23.14 -9.35
CA ALA A 2 35.65 21.83 -9.07
C ALA A 2 34.27 21.76 -9.71
N GLY A 3 34.13 20.96 -10.78
CA GLY A 3 32.84 20.66 -11.40
C GLY A 3 32.21 19.46 -10.71
N SER A 4 31.09 19.69 -10.04
CA SER A 4 30.25 18.65 -9.45
C SER A 4 29.58 17.83 -10.56
N ARG A 5 29.84 16.52 -10.59
CA ARG A 5 29.03 15.56 -11.34
C ARG A 5 27.85 15.16 -10.45
N THR A 6 26.66 15.60 -10.81
CA THR A 6 25.40 15.10 -10.24
C THR A 6 25.05 13.76 -10.86
N ASN A 7 24.94 12.71 -10.03
CA ASN A 7 24.43 11.39 -10.41
C ASN A 7 22.89 11.42 -10.53
N PRO A 8 22.29 10.92 -11.62
CA PRO A 8 20.83 10.81 -11.78
C PRO A 8 20.36 9.39 -11.47
N TRP A 9 20.15 9.05 -10.19
CA TRP A 9 19.50 7.79 -9.79
C TRP A 9 18.72 8.00 -8.50
N THR A 10 17.47 8.46 -8.61
CA THR A 10 16.51 8.48 -7.49
C THR A 10 15.08 8.51 -8.04
N VAL A 11 14.59 7.38 -8.56
CA VAL A 11 13.18 7.24 -8.94
C VAL A 11 12.73 5.80 -8.68
N CYS A 12 11.63 5.67 -7.92
CA CYS A 12 10.79 4.48 -7.73
C CYS A 12 11.28 3.34 -6.81
N GLY A 13 11.31 3.60 -5.49
CA GLY A 13 11.34 2.53 -4.48
C GLY A 13 10.72 2.99 -3.16
N ASN A 14 9.48 2.57 -2.84
CA ASN A 14 8.79 2.79 -1.55
C ASN A 14 8.81 4.20 -0.90
N ASP A 15 9.10 5.23 -1.69
CA ASP A 15 8.96 6.63 -1.31
C ASP A 15 7.50 7.10 -1.24
N ALA A 16 6.51 6.25 -1.50
CA ALA A 16 5.15 6.58 -1.03
C ALA A 16 5.06 6.63 0.50
N VAL A 17 6.01 6.04 1.25
CA VAL A 17 6.14 6.19 2.70
C VAL A 17 7.29 7.15 3.09
N TYR A 18 8.32 7.30 2.26
CA TYR A 18 9.51 8.13 2.56
C TYR A 18 9.70 9.43 1.74
N ALA A 19 9.11 9.58 0.56
CA ALA A 19 8.99 10.89 -0.13
C ALA A 19 7.80 11.72 0.37
N MET A 20 7.06 11.26 1.39
CA MET A 20 6.08 12.09 2.10
C MET A 20 6.71 13.11 3.07
N GLY A 21 8.03 13.08 3.26
CA GLY A 21 8.73 13.92 4.24
C GLY A 21 9.84 14.79 3.64
N ARG A 22 9.49 15.88 2.93
CA ARG A 22 10.28 17.14 2.85
C ARG A 22 9.63 18.14 1.87
N ARG A 23 8.52 18.77 2.29
CA ARG A 23 8.16 20.18 2.01
C ARG A 23 6.77 20.47 2.60
N ASP A 24 6.74 21.49 3.47
CA ASP A 24 5.58 22.13 4.11
C ASP A 24 4.20 21.48 3.85
N GLN A 25 3.88 20.44 4.64
CA GLN A 25 2.49 20.03 4.84
C GLN A 25 1.87 20.92 5.92
N ARG A 26 1.49 22.15 5.57
CA ARG A 26 0.65 22.97 6.46
C ARG A 26 -0.81 22.69 6.16
N ILE A 27 -1.48 22.02 7.10
CA ILE A 27 -2.94 21.91 7.11
C ILE A 27 -3.50 23.30 7.44
N PRO A 28 -4.41 23.89 6.64
CA PRO A 28 -5.09 25.12 7.05
C PRO A 28 -5.93 24.86 8.31
N PRO A 29 -5.92 25.76 9.31
CA PRO A 29 -6.63 25.53 10.57
C PRO A 29 -8.13 25.33 10.34
N VAL A 30 -8.67 24.27 10.93
CA VAL A 30 -10.12 24.09 11.06
C VAL A 30 -10.63 25.16 12.02
N LEU A 31 -11.43 26.10 11.49
CA LEU A 31 -12.16 27.08 12.29
C LEU A 31 -13.04 26.33 13.31
N ARG A 32 -12.68 26.44 14.60
CA ARG A 32 -13.52 25.98 15.71
C ARG A 32 -14.80 26.82 15.72
N SER A 33 -15.91 26.23 15.29
CA SER A 33 -17.24 26.79 15.54
C SER A 33 -17.58 26.66 17.03
N ALA A 34 -17.80 27.80 17.68
CA ALA A 34 -18.29 27.90 19.06
C ALA A 34 -19.73 27.34 19.20
N PRO A 35 -20.14 26.87 20.40
CA PRO A 35 -21.42 26.19 20.57
C PRO A 35 -22.59 27.17 20.59
N ALA A 36 -23.59 26.92 19.75
CA ALA A 36 -24.88 27.61 19.79
C ALA A 36 -25.76 27.04 20.93
N ARG A 37 -26.40 27.97 21.65
CA ARG A 37 -27.25 27.75 22.83
C ARG A 37 -28.53 26.97 22.52
N ARG A 38 -29.00 26.27 23.56
CA ARG A 38 -30.33 25.62 23.71
C ARG A 38 -31.50 26.52 23.33
N GLY A 39 -32.50 25.91 22.69
CA GLY A 39 -33.90 26.34 22.66
C GLY A 39 -34.79 25.09 22.63
N SER A 40 -35.71 25.00 23.57
CA SER A 40 -36.63 23.88 23.84
C SER A 40 -38.04 24.11 23.26
N HIS A 41 -38.81 23.03 23.21
CA HIS A 41 -40.24 22.87 22.87
C HIS A 41 -40.59 22.81 21.37
N GLY A 42 -41.46 21.91 20.89
CA GLY A 42 -42.39 21.02 21.59
C GLY A 42 -42.99 19.94 20.68
N THR A 43 -43.80 19.12 21.33
CA THR A 43 -44.52 17.90 20.97
C THR A 43 -45.52 18.00 19.82
N GLY A 44 -45.71 16.88 19.08
CA GLY A 44 -46.92 16.63 18.28
C GLY A 44 -46.75 15.50 17.25
N ALA A 45 -47.40 14.37 17.50
CA ALA A 45 -47.66 13.25 16.57
C ALA A 45 -49.18 12.94 16.65
N PRO A 46 -49.74 11.96 15.91
CA PRO A 46 -49.71 11.70 14.46
C PRO A 46 -51.15 11.44 13.89
N ALA A 47 -51.28 11.34 12.56
CA ALA A 47 -52.40 10.75 11.77
C ALA A 47 -52.14 11.16 10.29
N ASP A 48 -52.45 10.44 9.21
CA ASP A 48 -53.29 9.26 8.97
C ASP A 48 -52.87 8.59 7.64
N GLU A 49 -53.36 7.36 7.47
CA GLU A 49 -53.40 6.51 6.27
C GLU A 49 -53.84 7.22 4.97
N LEU A 50 -53.34 6.72 3.82
CA LEU A 50 -54.22 6.13 2.80
C LEU A 50 -53.46 5.28 1.77
N HIS A 51 -54.02 4.11 1.49
CA HIS A 51 -53.84 3.26 0.32
C HIS A 51 -53.93 4.03 -1.02
N ASP A 52 -53.24 3.59 -2.07
CA ASP A 52 -53.80 2.67 -3.08
C ASP A 52 -52.78 2.31 -4.18
N THR A 53 -53.20 1.36 -4.99
CA THR A 53 -52.49 0.35 -5.77
C THR A 53 -52.34 0.68 -7.27
N ARG A 54 -51.74 -0.27 -8.02
CA ARG A 54 -51.88 -0.56 -9.47
C ARG A 54 -51.04 0.29 -10.44
N THR A 55 -50.54 -0.16 -11.59
CA THR A 55 -50.43 -1.45 -12.30
C THR A 55 -49.40 -1.27 -13.45
N SER A 56 -48.82 -2.39 -13.88
CA SER A 56 -47.94 -2.66 -15.04
C SER A 56 -48.33 -2.07 -16.41
N CYS A 57 -47.32 -1.98 -17.31
CA CYS A 57 -47.32 -2.30 -18.76
C CYS A 57 -45.82 -2.32 -19.20
N THR A 58 -45.14 -3.42 -19.55
CA THR A 58 -45.10 -4.25 -20.79
C THR A 58 -45.10 -3.51 -22.14
N SER A 59 -43.94 -3.53 -22.81
CA SER A 59 -43.67 -3.77 -24.25
C SER A 59 -42.16 -3.54 -24.44
N GLY A 60 -41.33 -4.37 -25.08
CA GLY A 60 -41.59 -5.37 -26.10
C GLY A 60 -41.38 -4.75 -27.47
N GLU A 61 -40.15 -4.77 -27.99
CA GLU A 61 -39.90 -4.75 -29.44
C GLU A 61 -38.48 -5.22 -29.78
N ASP A 62 -38.46 -6.27 -30.60
CA ASP A 62 -37.34 -6.87 -31.30
C ASP A 62 -36.78 -5.95 -32.40
N SER A 63 -35.48 -6.05 -32.70
CA SER A 63 -35.04 -5.94 -34.09
C SER A 63 -33.73 -6.71 -34.32
N VAL A 64 -33.83 -7.61 -35.29
CA VAL A 64 -32.80 -8.48 -35.86
C VAL A 64 -32.25 -7.85 -37.14
N ALA A 65 -30.93 -7.91 -37.35
CA ALA A 65 -30.24 -8.03 -38.65
C ALA A 65 -28.78 -8.44 -38.34
N ARG A 66 -28.23 -9.61 -38.74
CA ARG A 66 -27.74 -10.02 -40.09
C ARG A 66 -26.92 -8.90 -40.77
N GLU A 67 -25.74 -9.10 -41.35
CA GLU A 67 -25.12 -10.25 -42.01
C GLU A 67 -23.62 -9.95 -42.27
N GLU A 68 -22.83 -11.02 -42.51
CA GLU A 68 -21.63 -11.11 -43.38
C GLU A 68 -20.41 -10.18 -43.14
N GLY A 69 -19.15 -10.61 -43.12
CA GLY A 69 -18.52 -11.79 -43.72
C GLY A 69 -17.38 -11.32 -44.65
N ASN A 70 -16.10 -11.46 -44.24
CA ASN A 70 -15.02 -12.01 -45.09
C ASN A 70 -13.64 -11.96 -44.42
N ARG A 71 -12.87 -13.03 -44.68
CA ARG A 71 -11.48 -13.27 -44.29
C ARG A 71 -10.49 -12.79 -45.40
N PRO A 72 -9.22 -13.26 -45.46
CA PRO A 72 -8.05 -12.49 -45.08
C PRO A 72 -7.08 -12.24 -46.25
N PHE A 73 -6.09 -11.36 -46.08
CA PHE A 73 -4.96 -11.25 -47.02
C PHE A 73 -3.63 -11.58 -46.36
N HIS A 74 -2.97 -12.59 -46.95
CA HIS A 74 -1.58 -12.95 -46.77
C HIS A 74 -0.66 -11.89 -47.40
N GLY A 75 0.53 -11.68 -46.82
CA GLY A 75 1.59 -10.92 -47.46
C GLY A 75 2.85 -10.76 -46.61
N THR A 76 3.66 -11.82 -46.51
CA THR A 76 5.13 -11.69 -46.32
C THR A 76 5.78 -11.53 -47.69
N PRO A 77 6.93 -10.81 -47.77
CA PRO A 77 8.14 -11.55 -48.14
C PRO A 77 9.47 -11.01 -47.54
N THR A 78 10.36 -11.99 -47.28
CA THR A 78 11.82 -12.04 -47.55
C THR A 78 12.83 -10.99 -47.03
N SER A 79 13.67 -11.44 -46.10
CA SER A 79 15.13 -11.72 -46.23
C SER A 79 16.10 -10.72 -46.90
N ALA A 80 17.07 -10.23 -46.12
CA ALA A 80 18.50 -10.07 -46.49
C ALA A 80 19.36 -9.95 -45.20
N LYS A 81 20.17 -10.94 -44.81
CA LYS A 81 21.59 -11.24 -45.17
C LYS A 81 22.67 -10.23 -44.70
N ARG A 82 23.48 -10.72 -43.74
CA ARG A 82 24.97 -10.68 -43.58
C ARG A 82 25.72 -9.35 -43.40
N THR A 83 26.45 -9.28 -42.27
CA THR A 83 27.94 -9.13 -42.14
C THR A 83 28.31 -9.26 -40.65
N SER A 84 28.87 -10.38 -40.16
CA SER A 84 30.29 -10.79 -40.10
C SER A 84 31.28 -9.82 -39.41
N ALA A 85 31.52 -10.11 -38.13
CA ALA A 85 32.78 -10.13 -37.37
C ALA A 85 34.05 -9.41 -37.87
N ARG A 86 34.74 -8.74 -36.92
CA ARG A 86 36.17 -8.99 -36.59
C ARG A 86 36.50 -8.62 -35.13
N PRO A 87 37.50 -9.29 -34.53
CA PRO A 87 37.87 -9.17 -33.11
C PRO A 87 39.02 -8.16 -32.92
N PHE A 88 39.19 -7.67 -31.69
CA PHE A 88 40.45 -7.06 -31.27
C PHE A 88 40.92 -7.69 -29.95
N ASN A 89 42.09 -8.31 -30.04
CA ASN A 89 42.85 -8.93 -28.98
C ASN A 89 43.86 -7.89 -28.45
N GLY A 90 44.18 -7.93 -27.16
CA GLY A 90 45.15 -6.99 -26.57
C GLY A 90 45.31 -7.14 -25.07
N ASP A 91 45.96 -8.23 -24.66
CA ASP A 91 46.58 -8.39 -23.34
C ASP A 91 47.50 -7.20 -22.99
N ARG A 92 47.51 -6.77 -21.72
CA ARG A 92 48.66 -6.95 -20.79
C ARG A 92 48.57 -6.08 -19.53
N ASN A 93 49.05 -6.72 -18.46
CA ASN A 93 49.76 -6.19 -17.29
C ASN A 93 48.99 -5.96 -15.97
N ALA A 94 49.24 -6.94 -15.10
CA ALA A 94 49.15 -6.90 -13.66
C ALA A 94 49.93 -5.74 -13.00
N ARG A 95 49.42 -5.26 -11.85
CA ARG A 95 50.18 -4.98 -10.62
C ARG A 95 49.23 -4.68 -9.46
N SER A 96 49.36 -5.47 -8.39
CA SER A 96 48.70 -5.32 -7.09
C SER A 96 49.38 -4.25 -6.20
N PRO A 97 48.74 -3.83 -5.08
CA PRO A 97 48.88 -2.48 -4.53
C PRO A 97 49.88 -2.38 -3.36
N ALA A 98 50.36 -1.16 -3.10
CA ALA A 98 51.14 -0.79 -1.92
C ALA A 98 50.35 0.19 -1.02
N PRO A 99 50.52 0.14 0.32
CA PRO A 99 49.70 0.90 1.27
C PRO A 99 50.30 2.26 1.63
N PHE A 100 49.42 3.27 1.80
CA PHE A 100 49.75 4.59 2.33
C PHE A 100 49.59 4.61 3.86
N ARG A 101 50.69 4.87 4.59
CA ARG A 101 50.71 5.17 6.03
C ARG A 101 50.88 6.68 6.24
N THR A 102 49.94 7.31 6.94
CA THR A 102 50.07 8.69 7.43
C THR A 102 50.49 8.70 8.90
N ARG A 103 51.51 9.53 9.19
CA ARG A 103 52.10 9.80 10.50
C ARG A 103 51.20 10.74 11.32
N PHE A 104 51.09 10.51 12.63
CA PHE A 104 50.78 11.56 13.60
C PHE A 104 51.92 11.64 14.63
N ARG A 105 52.37 12.87 14.89
CA ARG A 105 53.55 13.24 15.66
C ARG A 105 53.10 13.61 17.08
N GLN A 106 53.72 13.00 18.09
CA GLN A 106 53.63 13.40 19.50
C GLN A 106 54.39 14.70 19.75
N SER A 107 53.93 15.50 20.72
CA SER A 107 54.72 16.54 21.38
C SER A 107 54.31 16.61 22.86
N ALA A 108 55.24 16.24 23.73
CA ALA A 108 55.35 16.69 25.12
C ALA A 108 56.16 18.01 25.12
N THR A 109 56.22 18.92 26.10
CA THR A 109 56.22 18.89 27.57
C THR A 109 56.09 20.36 28.09
N ALA A 110 55.36 20.56 29.21
CA ALA A 110 55.46 21.43 30.43
C ALA A 110 56.43 22.66 30.56
N PRO A 111 56.47 23.48 31.66
CA PRO A 111 55.58 23.62 32.86
C PRO A 111 55.34 25.06 33.46
N GLU A 112 54.49 25.14 34.51
CA GLU A 112 54.41 26.11 35.67
C GLU A 112 53.86 27.55 35.49
N PRO A 113 53.33 28.27 36.54
CA PRO A 113 53.31 27.94 37.98
C PRO A 113 51.96 28.05 38.73
N PHE A 114 52.00 27.56 39.97
CA PHE A 114 51.01 27.56 41.05
C PHE A 114 50.30 28.89 41.35
N MET A 115 48.97 28.84 41.53
CA MET A 115 48.24 29.71 42.46
C MET A 115 47.22 28.92 43.28
N ASP A 116 47.15 29.32 44.55
CA ASP A 116 46.50 28.74 45.71
C ASP A 116 44.96 28.78 45.65
N THR A 117 44.31 27.61 45.66
CA THR A 117 42.84 27.45 45.48
C THR A 117 42.06 27.21 46.79
N SER A 118 42.66 27.44 47.95
CA SER A 118 42.08 27.00 49.23
C SER A 118 40.94 27.85 49.81
N ALA A 119 40.63 29.03 49.24
CA ALA A 119 39.60 29.94 49.79
C ALA A 119 38.32 30.10 48.94
N LEU A 120 38.30 29.68 47.67
CA LEU A 120 37.11 29.81 46.80
C LEU A 120 36.11 28.64 46.93
N GLY A 121 36.56 27.49 47.44
CA GLY A 121 35.77 26.25 47.47
C GLY A 121 34.62 26.23 48.49
N ARG A 122 34.70 27.03 49.57
CA ARG A 122 33.70 26.97 50.68
C ARG A 122 32.47 27.85 50.48
N ARG A 123 32.54 28.93 49.68
CA ARG A 123 31.38 29.80 49.41
C ARG A 123 30.57 29.36 48.17
N LEU A 124 31.20 28.64 47.24
CA LEU A 124 30.52 28.06 46.08
C LEU A 124 29.67 26.84 46.47
N MET A 125 30.09 26.08 47.49
CA MET A 125 29.37 24.87 47.92
C MET A 125 28.07 25.17 48.68
N VAL A 126 27.98 26.34 49.34
CA VAL A 126 26.72 26.75 50.03
C VAL A 126 25.67 27.21 49.03
N PHE A 127 26.06 27.88 47.94
CA PHE A 127 25.12 28.22 46.85
C PHE A 127 24.70 26.99 46.02
N LEU A 128 25.56 25.98 45.88
CA LEU A 128 25.20 24.73 45.20
C LEU A 128 24.20 23.88 46.01
N CYS A 129 24.33 23.86 47.34
CA CYS A 129 23.42 23.07 48.18
C CYS A 129 22.06 23.73 48.42
N LEU A 130 21.96 25.07 48.38
CA LEU A 130 20.67 25.78 48.55
C LEU A 130 19.80 25.78 47.27
N GLY A 131 20.36 25.50 46.10
CA GLY A 131 19.62 25.38 44.84
C GLY A 131 18.92 24.03 44.61
N ILE A 132 19.20 23.02 45.46
CA ILE A 132 18.71 21.64 45.28
C ILE A 132 17.35 21.40 46.00
N TRP A 133 16.83 22.38 46.74
CA TRP A 133 15.58 22.25 47.50
C TRP A 133 14.41 23.10 46.99
N LEU A 134 14.48 23.63 45.77
CA LEU A 134 13.27 24.08 45.08
C LEU A 134 12.67 22.87 44.34
N PRO A 135 11.45 22.41 44.68
CA PRO A 135 10.69 21.50 43.83
C PRO A 135 10.18 22.32 42.62
N GLY A 136 11.11 22.79 41.80
CA GLY A 136 10.83 23.30 40.49
C GLY A 136 10.42 22.11 39.64
N CYS A 137 9.17 22.12 39.16
CA CYS A 137 8.79 21.36 37.98
C CYS A 137 9.77 21.75 36.86
N LEU A 138 10.82 20.96 36.68
CA LEU A 138 11.69 21.06 35.52
C LEU A 138 10.81 20.74 34.30
N PRO A 139 10.73 21.61 33.28
CA PRO A 139 9.89 21.40 32.10
C PRO A 139 10.40 20.28 31.17
N TYR A 140 11.24 19.37 31.66
CA TYR A 140 11.82 18.26 30.91
C TYR A 140 11.53 16.89 31.50
N SER A 141 10.74 16.78 32.59
CA SER A 141 10.26 15.49 33.10
C SER A 141 8.89 15.08 32.52
N CYS A 142 8.52 15.60 31.36
CA CYS A 142 7.51 14.97 30.51
C CYS A 142 8.17 13.73 29.89
N GLN A 143 8.01 12.56 30.53
CA GLN A 143 7.94 11.36 29.71
C GLN A 143 6.88 11.65 28.63
N PRO A 144 7.16 11.44 27.33
CA PRO A 144 6.11 11.48 26.34
C PRO A 144 5.14 10.37 26.75
N GLN A 145 4.06 10.72 27.44
CA GLN A 145 2.93 9.83 27.49
C GLN A 145 2.56 9.62 26.01
N PRO A 146 2.55 8.36 25.53
CA PRO A 146 2.06 8.12 24.20
C PRO A 146 0.69 8.80 24.11
N ASN A 147 0.51 9.62 23.07
CA ASN A 147 -0.76 10.28 22.86
C ASN A 147 -1.81 9.20 22.56
N GLU A 148 -2.53 8.75 23.58
CA GLU A 148 -3.61 7.76 23.46
C GLU A 148 -4.90 8.38 22.91
N ALA A 149 -4.87 9.67 22.56
CA ALA A 149 -6.04 10.33 22.01
C ALA A 149 -6.41 9.74 20.64
N LEU A 150 -7.71 9.59 20.47
CA LEU A 150 -8.34 9.07 19.28
C LEU A 150 -9.45 10.02 18.82
N TYR A 151 -9.80 9.95 17.54
CA TYR A 151 -11.05 10.53 17.09
C TYR A 151 -12.24 9.78 17.73
N PRO A 152 -13.39 10.44 17.98
CA PRO A 152 -14.56 9.77 18.54
C PRO A 152 -15.00 8.51 17.76
N SER A 153 -14.90 8.54 16.43
CA SER A 153 -15.18 7.39 15.57
C SER A 153 -14.23 6.21 15.79
N ASP A 154 -12.98 6.52 16.11
CA ASP A 154 -11.92 5.54 16.31
C ASP A 154 -12.04 4.92 17.70
N SER A 155 -12.39 5.72 18.72
CA SER A 155 -12.73 5.23 20.05
C SER A 155 -13.92 4.27 20.02
N LEU A 156 -14.99 4.62 19.29
CA LEU A 156 -16.13 3.71 19.09
C LEU A 156 -15.71 2.44 18.34
N SER A 157 -14.88 2.58 17.31
CA SER A 157 -14.39 1.41 16.56
C SER A 157 -13.53 0.49 17.42
N ARG A 158 -12.73 1.02 18.35
CA ARG A 158 -11.98 0.21 19.32
C ARG A 158 -12.91 -0.60 20.22
N GLN A 159 -13.98 0.01 20.75
CA GLN A 159 -14.97 -0.72 21.55
C GLN A 159 -15.65 -1.84 20.76
N VAL A 160 -16.07 -1.56 19.51
CA VAL A 160 -16.63 -2.58 18.62
C VAL A 160 -15.62 -3.70 18.36
N ALA A 161 -14.33 -3.36 18.18
CA ALA A 161 -13.29 -4.34 17.99
C ALA A 161 -13.14 -5.25 19.22
N GLU A 162 -13.11 -4.68 20.43
CA GLU A 162 -13.01 -5.42 21.70
C GLU A 162 -14.12 -6.47 21.86
N GLU A 163 -15.35 -6.12 21.51
CA GLU A 163 -16.53 -7.00 21.56
C GLU A 163 -16.59 -8.01 20.41
N THR A 164 -15.85 -7.77 19.32
CA THR A 164 -15.87 -8.65 18.14
C THR A 164 -15.09 -9.95 18.41
N PRO A 165 -15.68 -11.13 18.07
CA PRO A 165 -14.98 -12.40 18.18
C PRO A 165 -13.66 -12.44 17.41
N THR A 166 -12.64 -13.01 18.06
CA THR A 166 -11.31 -13.23 17.49
C THR A 166 -11.11 -14.70 17.16
N ASP A 167 -10.81 -14.97 15.90
CA ASP A 167 -10.47 -16.30 15.40
C ASP A 167 -8.97 -16.41 15.09
N THR A 168 -8.47 -17.65 15.06
CA THR A 168 -7.06 -17.91 14.77
C THR A 168 -6.83 -18.16 13.28
N LEU A 169 -5.89 -17.43 12.69
CA LEU A 169 -5.28 -17.75 11.40
C LEU A 169 -4.27 -18.89 11.58
N ARG A 170 -4.43 -19.97 10.81
CA ARG A 170 -3.49 -21.10 10.80
C ARG A 170 -2.56 -20.96 9.61
N ARG A 171 -1.26 -21.07 9.84
CA ARG A 171 -0.29 -21.10 8.74
C ARG A 171 -0.40 -22.43 8.00
N ARG A 172 -0.67 -22.36 6.69
CA ARG A 172 -0.61 -23.51 5.79
C ARG A 172 0.83 -23.77 5.35
N TRP A 173 1.50 -22.73 4.85
CA TRP A 173 2.92 -22.76 4.51
C TRP A 173 3.47 -21.34 4.36
N GLN A 174 4.79 -21.20 4.26
CA GLN A 174 5.48 -19.95 3.94
C GLN A 174 6.77 -20.24 3.17
N THR A 175 7.24 -19.29 2.36
CA THR A 175 8.49 -19.42 1.61
C THR A 175 9.15 -18.06 1.39
N GLY A 176 10.48 -18.01 1.53
CA GLY A 176 11.31 -16.88 1.12
C GLY A 176 11.85 -17.03 -0.31
N GLY A 177 11.35 -17.99 -1.08
CA GLY A 177 11.95 -18.41 -2.35
C GLY A 177 12.97 -19.53 -2.16
N THR A 178 13.85 -19.71 -3.13
CA THR A 178 14.97 -20.67 -3.07
C THR A 178 16.29 -19.94 -2.90
N LYS A 179 17.38 -20.64 -2.61
CA LYS A 179 18.71 -20.01 -2.54
C LYS A 179 19.12 -19.33 -3.86
N ALA A 180 18.77 -19.93 -5.00
CA ALA A 180 19.06 -19.37 -6.32
C ALA A 180 18.09 -18.23 -6.69
N HIS A 181 16.86 -18.29 -6.19
CA HIS A 181 15.79 -17.35 -6.48
C HIS A 181 15.10 -16.91 -5.18
N PRO A 182 15.79 -16.11 -4.33
CA PRO A 182 15.20 -15.59 -3.10
C PRO A 182 14.22 -14.47 -3.44
N LEU A 183 13.16 -14.35 -2.65
CA LEU A 183 12.37 -13.13 -2.57
C LEU A 183 13.21 -12.06 -1.87
N VAL A 184 13.22 -10.85 -2.42
CA VAL A 184 14.00 -9.71 -1.91
C VAL A 184 13.06 -8.57 -1.55
N HIS A 185 12.09 -8.27 -2.42
CA HIS A 185 11.08 -7.26 -2.17
C HIS A 185 9.72 -7.68 -2.76
N PRO A 186 9.07 -8.72 -2.20
CA PRO A 186 7.77 -9.17 -2.67
C PRO A 186 6.75 -8.06 -2.44
N ARG A 187 6.09 -7.61 -3.50
CA ARG A 187 5.28 -6.38 -3.51
C ARG A 187 3.80 -6.65 -3.65
N THR A 188 3.41 -7.51 -4.57
CA THR A 188 1.99 -7.89 -4.77
C THR A 188 1.87 -9.39 -4.94
N VAL A 189 0.72 -9.95 -4.55
CA VAL A 189 0.43 -11.39 -4.59
C VAL A 189 -0.95 -11.65 -5.17
N ARG A 190 -1.09 -12.65 -6.04
CA ARG A 190 -2.39 -13.07 -6.56
C ARG A 190 -2.52 -14.59 -6.60
N PHE A 191 -3.66 -15.10 -6.17
CA PHE A 191 -4.10 -16.44 -6.54
C PHE A 191 -4.31 -16.50 -8.05
N VAL A 192 -3.99 -17.65 -8.60
CA VAL A 192 -4.07 -17.94 -10.03
C VAL A 192 -4.75 -19.29 -10.22
N GLU A 193 -5.10 -19.59 -11.46
CA GLU A 193 -5.70 -20.86 -11.82
C GLU A 193 -4.89 -22.06 -11.31
N GLY A 194 -5.59 -23.14 -10.94
CA GLY A 194 -5.01 -24.32 -10.30
C GLY A 194 -4.64 -24.13 -8.82
N GLY A 195 -4.92 -22.96 -8.23
CA GLY A 195 -4.68 -22.69 -6.81
C GLY A 195 -3.22 -22.36 -6.46
N GLY A 196 -2.38 -22.15 -7.48
CA GLY A 196 -1.04 -21.59 -7.30
C GLY A 196 -1.07 -20.10 -6.94
N LEU A 197 0.11 -19.50 -6.85
CA LEU A 197 0.29 -18.09 -6.51
C LEU A 197 1.29 -17.41 -7.46
N ALA A 198 0.99 -16.17 -7.83
CA ALA A 198 1.95 -15.25 -8.43
C ALA A 198 2.38 -14.21 -7.40
N VAL A 199 3.66 -13.85 -7.38
CA VAL A 199 4.20 -12.74 -6.57
C VAL A 199 5.06 -11.85 -7.45
N SER A 200 4.83 -10.54 -7.44
CA SER A 200 5.80 -9.61 -8.03
C SER A 200 6.89 -9.28 -7.02
N ASP A 201 8.13 -9.25 -7.46
CA ASP A 201 9.28 -8.79 -6.69
C ASP A 201 9.90 -7.59 -7.39
N VAL A 202 9.82 -6.43 -6.74
CA VAL A 202 10.21 -5.16 -7.36
C VAL A 202 11.71 -4.94 -7.39
N GLU A 203 12.44 -5.53 -6.44
CA GLU A 203 13.90 -5.38 -6.40
C GLU A 203 14.57 -6.33 -7.39
N ARG A 204 13.98 -7.52 -7.58
CA ARG A 204 14.41 -8.43 -8.65
C ARG A 204 13.89 -8.04 -10.03
N ASN A 205 12.92 -7.14 -10.12
CA ASN A 205 12.18 -6.87 -11.36
C ASN A 205 11.65 -8.17 -11.99
N SER A 206 11.02 -9.00 -11.16
CA SER A 206 10.58 -10.34 -11.58
C SER A 206 9.17 -10.64 -11.10
N VAL A 207 8.55 -11.63 -11.76
CA VAL A 207 7.33 -12.29 -11.27
C VAL A 207 7.65 -13.74 -10.94
N PHE A 208 7.34 -14.15 -9.71
CA PHE A 208 7.51 -15.50 -9.20
C PHE A 208 6.19 -16.27 -9.29
N ARG A 209 6.29 -17.56 -9.64
CA ARG A 209 5.18 -18.51 -9.65
C ARG A 209 5.43 -19.60 -8.63
N PHE A 210 4.49 -19.79 -7.72
CA PHE A 210 4.50 -20.83 -6.72
C PHE A 210 3.35 -21.81 -6.92
N GLY A 211 3.59 -23.09 -6.65
CA GLY A 211 2.55 -24.11 -6.58
C GLY A 211 1.67 -23.91 -5.35
N ALA A 212 0.54 -24.62 -5.31
CA ALA A 212 -0.38 -24.59 -4.16
C ALA A 212 0.25 -25.11 -2.85
N ASP A 213 1.38 -25.82 -2.96
CA ASP A 213 2.20 -26.36 -1.86
C ASP A 213 3.33 -25.42 -1.44
N GLY A 214 3.48 -24.25 -2.09
CA GLY A 214 4.53 -23.28 -1.80
C GLY A 214 5.87 -23.56 -2.49
N ARG A 215 5.98 -24.61 -3.32
CA ARG A 215 7.20 -24.85 -4.11
C ARG A 215 7.32 -23.81 -5.22
N LEU A 216 8.53 -23.30 -5.42
CA LEU A 216 8.83 -22.42 -6.56
C LEU A 216 8.69 -23.21 -7.85
N VAL A 217 7.78 -22.78 -8.72
CA VAL A 217 7.60 -23.33 -10.07
C VAL A 217 8.58 -22.66 -11.01
N ARG A 218 8.64 -21.31 -10.99
CA ARG A 218 9.58 -20.52 -11.79
C ARG A 218 9.65 -19.06 -11.33
N GLU A 219 10.74 -18.41 -11.70
CA GLU A 219 10.87 -16.96 -11.76
C GLU A 219 10.79 -16.50 -13.23
N ILE A 220 10.22 -15.32 -13.45
CA ILE A 220 10.07 -14.67 -14.75
C ILE A 220 10.71 -13.27 -14.61
N GLY A 221 11.99 -13.13 -14.99
CA GLY A 221 12.75 -11.89 -14.85
C GLY A 221 13.28 -11.30 -16.16
N ASP A 222 13.59 -12.15 -17.15
CA ASP A 222 14.26 -11.74 -18.39
C ASP A 222 13.33 -11.08 -19.44
N GLU A 223 12.10 -10.74 -19.05
CA GLU A 223 11.07 -10.16 -19.93
C GLU A 223 11.05 -8.62 -19.88
N GLY A 224 12.06 -8.00 -19.23
CA GLY A 224 12.21 -6.56 -19.17
C GLY A 224 11.17 -5.86 -18.29
N PHE A 225 10.77 -6.51 -17.19
CA PHE A 225 9.93 -5.86 -16.18
C PHE A 225 10.67 -4.72 -15.49
N ARG A 226 9.93 -3.69 -15.07
CA ARG A 226 10.46 -2.49 -14.41
C ARG A 226 9.51 -2.07 -13.30
N THR A 227 9.84 -2.44 -12.06
CA THR A 227 8.97 -2.33 -10.88
C THR A 227 7.59 -2.99 -11.11
N PRO A 228 7.51 -4.33 -11.25
CA PRO A 228 6.27 -5.03 -11.56
C PRO A 228 5.24 -5.04 -10.42
N TYR A 229 3.97 -4.83 -10.76
CA TYR A 229 2.80 -4.97 -9.90
C TYR A 229 1.77 -5.89 -10.53
N LEU A 230 1.29 -6.89 -9.79
CA LEU A 230 0.20 -7.76 -10.20
C LEU A 230 -1.13 -7.02 -10.05
N ILE A 231 -1.76 -6.71 -11.18
CA ILE A 231 -2.98 -5.91 -11.20
C ILE A 231 -4.24 -6.77 -11.37
N GLY A 232 -4.10 -8.05 -11.71
CA GLY A 232 -5.20 -9.00 -11.73
C GLY A 232 -4.96 -10.17 -12.67
N THR A 233 -6.00 -10.97 -12.89
CA THR A 233 -5.98 -12.10 -13.82
C THR A 233 -7.17 -12.04 -14.77
N ARG A 234 -7.01 -12.64 -15.95
CA ARG A 234 -8.04 -12.84 -16.97
C ARG A 234 -7.94 -14.27 -17.46
N GLY A 235 -8.72 -15.17 -16.88
CA GLY A 235 -8.50 -16.61 -17.05
C GLY A 235 -7.10 -17.00 -16.58
N ASP A 236 -6.35 -17.64 -17.46
CA ASP A 236 -4.95 -18.06 -17.27
C ASP A 236 -3.93 -16.90 -17.35
N THR A 237 -4.35 -15.74 -17.86
CA THR A 237 -3.47 -14.61 -18.13
C THR A 237 -3.31 -13.76 -16.88
N LEU A 238 -2.06 -13.61 -16.43
CA LEU A 238 -1.70 -12.66 -15.40
C LEU A 238 -1.47 -11.28 -16.03
N VAL A 239 -2.02 -10.23 -15.44
CA VAL A 239 -1.84 -8.85 -15.91
C VAL A 239 -0.91 -8.10 -14.96
N VAL A 240 0.15 -7.53 -15.51
CA VAL A 240 1.23 -6.89 -14.77
C VAL A 240 1.37 -5.43 -15.20
N PHE A 241 1.30 -4.51 -14.26
CA PHE A 241 1.67 -3.11 -14.50
C PHE A 241 3.11 -2.87 -14.07
N ASN A 242 3.95 -2.45 -15.02
CA ASN A 242 5.33 -2.06 -14.79
C ASN A 242 5.36 -0.57 -14.51
N ALA A 243 5.40 -0.21 -13.22
CA ALA A 243 5.20 1.18 -12.83
C ALA A 243 6.27 2.10 -13.42
N GLU A 244 7.54 1.71 -13.41
CA GLU A 244 8.62 2.57 -13.90
C GLU A 244 8.55 2.80 -15.43
N SER A 245 8.12 1.79 -16.19
CA SER A 245 7.98 1.91 -17.66
C SER A 245 6.58 2.29 -18.14
N ASN A 246 5.64 2.52 -17.21
CA ASN A 246 4.24 2.85 -17.50
C ASN A 246 3.57 1.92 -18.51
N ARG A 247 3.80 0.62 -18.34
CA ARG A 247 3.44 -0.38 -19.33
C ARG A 247 2.71 -1.55 -18.69
N ILE A 248 1.65 -1.98 -19.33
CA ILE A 248 0.85 -3.13 -18.95
C ILE A 248 1.27 -4.32 -19.82
N ASP A 249 1.73 -5.38 -19.17
CA ASP A 249 2.13 -6.64 -19.79
C ASP A 249 1.10 -7.73 -19.46
N ARG A 250 0.88 -8.62 -20.43
CA ARG A 250 0.16 -9.89 -20.23
C ARG A 250 1.18 -10.99 -20.07
N VAL A 251 0.95 -11.88 -19.11
CA VAL A 251 1.84 -13.00 -18.84
C VAL A 251 1.03 -14.29 -18.87
N VAL A 252 1.34 -15.14 -19.84
CA VAL A 252 0.69 -16.44 -20.08
C VAL A 252 1.78 -17.51 -20.02
N ASP A 253 1.52 -18.62 -19.32
CA ASP A 253 2.47 -19.72 -19.13
C ASP A 253 3.88 -19.26 -18.70
N GLY A 254 3.91 -18.21 -17.88
CA GLY A 254 5.12 -17.62 -17.36
C GLY A 254 6.03 -16.97 -18.40
N ARG A 255 5.47 -16.49 -19.50
CA ARG A 255 6.14 -15.63 -20.49
C ARG A 255 5.29 -14.41 -20.78
N ARG A 256 5.92 -13.32 -21.19
CA ARG A 256 5.17 -12.17 -21.69
C ARG A 256 4.48 -12.57 -23.00
N ASP A 257 3.19 -12.27 -23.10
CA ASP A 257 2.37 -12.56 -24.27
C ASP A 257 1.90 -11.27 -24.95
N GLY A 258 1.99 -11.27 -26.28
CA GLY A 258 1.54 -10.18 -27.13
C GLY A 258 2.27 -8.82 -26.94
N PRO A 259 1.79 -7.78 -27.64
CA PRO A 259 2.29 -6.42 -27.43
C PRO A 259 1.83 -5.87 -26.10
N SER A 260 2.74 -5.16 -25.43
CA SER A 260 2.43 -4.42 -24.22
C SER A 260 1.60 -3.16 -24.52
N VAL A 261 0.80 -2.72 -23.54
CA VAL A 261 -0.01 -1.49 -23.65
C VAL A 261 0.59 -0.40 -22.76
N SER A 262 0.91 0.76 -23.34
CA SER A 262 1.41 1.91 -22.58
C SER A 262 0.26 2.64 -21.89
N TYR A 263 0.48 3.09 -20.66
CA TYR A 263 -0.43 3.95 -19.92
C TYR A 263 0.19 5.34 -19.76
N GLU A 264 -0.50 6.37 -20.22
CA GLU A 264 -0.02 7.74 -20.07
C GLU A 264 -0.42 8.30 -18.70
N ARG A 265 0.58 8.62 -17.87
CA ARG A 265 0.34 9.29 -16.60
C ARG A 265 0.03 10.77 -16.83
N PRO A 266 -0.92 11.35 -16.08
CA PRO A 266 -1.13 12.81 -16.11
C PRO A 266 0.10 13.62 -15.71
N ALA A 267 0.90 13.09 -14.78
CA ALA A 267 2.23 13.63 -14.45
C ALA A 267 3.16 12.53 -13.89
N PRO A 268 4.49 12.65 -14.07
CA PRO A 268 5.45 11.62 -13.68
C PRO A 268 5.41 11.26 -12.18
N GLU A 269 5.14 12.22 -11.31
CA GLU A 269 5.10 12.08 -9.86
C GLU A 269 3.83 11.41 -9.32
N THR A 270 2.82 11.18 -10.17
CA THR A 270 1.57 10.54 -9.74
C THR A 270 1.80 9.09 -9.33
N LEU A 271 1.16 8.69 -8.24
CA LEU A 271 1.03 7.28 -7.85
C LEU A 271 -0.11 6.67 -8.66
N VAL A 272 0.16 5.51 -9.27
CA VAL A 272 -0.83 4.79 -10.09
C VAL A 272 -1.05 3.40 -9.51
N TYR A 273 -2.30 3.11 -9.13
CA TYR A 273 -2.75 1.80 -8.69
C TYR A 273 -3.73 1.26 -9.72
N MET A 274 -3.43 0.10 -10.31
CA MET A 274 -4.31 -0.48 -11.31
C MET A 274 -4.99 -1.75 -10.82
N LEU A 275 -6.12 -2.05 -11.44
CA LEU A 275 -6.85 -3.30 -11.29
C LEU A 275 -7.27 -3.79 -12.66
N ALA A 276 -6.93 -5.04 -12.98
CA ALA A 276 -7.49 -5.78 -14.09
C ALA A 276 -8.52 -6.77 -13.53
N THR A 277 -9.72 -6.72 -14.08
CA THR A 277 -10.74 -7.76 -13.92
C THR A 277 -10.78 -8.59 -15.20
N ASP A 278 -11.60 -9.63 -15.19
CA ASP A 278 -11.99 -10.44 -16.34
C ASP A 278 -12.30 -9.59 -17.60
N THR A 279 -13.02 -8.48 -17.43
CA THR A 279 -13.59 -7.69 -18.52
C THR A 279 -13.01 -6.30 -18.65
N THR A 280 -12.59 -5.68 -17.54
CA THR A 280 -12.30 -4.24 -17.47
C THR A 280 -10.99 -3.97 -16.76
N MET A 281 -10.28 -2.92 -17.16
CA MET A 281 -9.14 -2.36 -16.43
C MET A 281 -9.52 -1.03 -15.79
N TYR A 282 -8.92 -0.76 -14.64
CA TYR A 282 -9.08 0.49 -13.91
C TYR A 282 -7.71 1.01 -13.50
N ALA A 283 -7.55 2.34 -13.48
CA ALA A 283 -6.39 3.02 -12.91
C ALA A 283 -6.85 4.07 -11.92
N LYS A 284 -6.35 3.99 -10.70
CA LYS A 284 -6.44 5.06 -9.71
C LYS A 284 -5.16 5.86 -9.77
N VAL A 285 -5.30 7.14 -10.08
CA VAL A 285 -4.21 8.11 -10.10
C VAL A 285 -4.35 9.00 -8.88
N VAL A 286 -3.26 9.11 -8.12
CA VAL A 286 -3.19 9.90 -6.89
C VAL A 286 -1.97 10.81 -6.99
N GLY A 287 -2.20 12.12 -6.95
CA GLY A 287 -1.14 13.12 -7.11
C GLY A 287 -1.32 14.28 -6.13
N GLN A 288 -0.20 14.79 -5.60
CA GLN A 288 -0.23 15.93 -4.67
C GLN A 288 -0.56 17.25 -5.37
N ASN A 289 -0.02 17.44 -6.58
CA ASN A 289 -0.15 18.67 -7.39
C ASN A 289 -0.97 18.44 -8.66
N THR A 290 -1.66 17.30 -8.74
CA THR A 290 -2.48 16.90 -9.88
C THR A 290 -3.77 16.29 -9.38
N ASP A 291 -4.84 16.42 -10.16
CA ASP A 291 -6.13 15.87 -9.77
C ASP A 291 -6.05 14.37 -9.58
N SER A 292 -6.56 13.89 -8.44
CA SER A 292 -6.69 12.47 -8.16
C SER A 292 -8.00 11.95 -8.74
N PHE A 293 -7.99 10.76 -9.35
CA PHE A 293 -9.17 10.16 -9.96
C PHE A 293 -9.07 8.64 -10.05
N VAL A 294 -10.21 7.97 -10.23
CA VAL A 294 -10.28 6.58 -10.72
C VAL A 294 -10.77 6.61 -12.15
N ALA A 295 -10.03 6.01 -13.06
CA ALA A 295 -10.38 5.85 -14.46
C ALA A 295 -10.76 4.41 -14.77
N ARG A 296 -11.82 4.23 -15.55
CA ARG A 296 -12.11 3.00 -16.27
C ARG A 296 -11.40 3.06 -17.61
N LEU A 297 -10.64 2.02 -17.95
CA LEU A 297 -9.76 2.01 -19.11
C LEU A 297 -10.31 1.15 -20.25
N GLY A 298 -10.06 1.59 -21.48
CA GLY A 298 -10.23 0.83 -22.70
C GLY A 298 -9.15 -0.25 -22.87
N ALA A 299 -9.24 -1.02 -23.96
CA ALA A 299 -8.27 -2.07 -24.29
C ALA A 299 -6.86 -1.51 -24.58
N ASP A 300 -6.79 -0.26 -25.01
CA ASP A 300 -5.60 0.55 -25.27
C ASP A 300 -5.08 1.30 -24.02
N ALA A 301 -5.64 0.98 -22.85
CA ALA A 301 -5.38 1.64 -21.57
C ALA A 301 -5.73 3.13 -21.52
N GLN A 302 -6.50 3.65 -22.49
CA GLN A 302 -6.98 5.02 -22.45
C GLN A 302 -8.21 5.15 -21.54
N PRO A 303 -8.34 6.25 -20.76
CA PRO A 303 -9.52 6.48 -19.94
C PRO A 303 -10.80 6.61 -20.79
N THR A 304 -11.78 5.75 -20.51
CA THR A 304 -13.14 5.82 -21.09
C THR A 304 -14.13 6.48 -20.15
N SER A 305 -13.84 6.49 -18.85
CA SER A 305 -14.58 7.25 -17.85
C SER A 305 -13.68 7.60 -16.65
N ARG A 306 -13.96 8.70 -15.94
CA ARG A 306 -13.22 9.20 -14.78
C ARG A 306 -14.16 9.60 -13.64
N ALA A 307 -13.90 9.05 -12.46
CA ALA A 307 -14.51 9.44 -11.19
C ALA A 307 -13.50 10.29 -10.39
N PRO A 308 -13.77 11.58 -10.12
CA PRO A 308 -12.85 12.43 -9.36
C PRO A 308 -12.74 11.98 -7.90
N LEU A 309 -11.51 12.01 -7.36
CA LEU A 309 -11.20 11.72 -5.96
C LEU A 309 -10.87 13.04 -5.25
N ARG A 310 -11.89 13.63 -4.61
CA ARG A 310 -11.80 14.99 -4.03
C ARG A 310 -11.11 15.02 -2.67
N GLY A 311 -10.30 16.05 -2.47
CA GLY A 311 -9.58 16.29 -1.23
C GLY A 311 -8.13 15.84 -1.32
N PRO A 312 -7.45 15.67 -0.18
CA PRO A 312 -6.01 15.47 -0.19
C PRO A 312 -5.64 14.08 -0.73
N HIS A 313 -4.62 14.03 -1.57
CA HIS A 313 -4.18 12.82 -2.27
C HIS A 313 -3.92 11.62 -1.34
N TRP A 314 -3.33 11.85 -0.15
CA TRP A 314 -3.04 10.79 0.82
C TRP A 314 -4.30 10.04 1.26
N ARG A 315 -5.48 10.66 1.18
CA ARG A 315 -6.77 10.01 1.46
C ARG A 315 -6.99 8.78 0.59
N TYR A 316 -6.43 8.76 -0.61
CA TYR A 316 -6.74 7.77 -1.65
C TYR A 316 -5.57 6.84 -2.00
N ALA A 317 -4.41 7.00 -1.37
CA ALA A 317 -3.29 6.11 -1.61
C ALA A 317 -3.59 4.69 -1.07
N GLY A 318 -3.54 3.69 -1.94
CA GLY A 318 -3.90 2.30 -1.64
C GLY A 318 -4.35 1.55 -2.90
N PHE A 319 -4.56 0.25 -2.84
CA PHE A 319 -4.94 -0.51 -4.04
C PHE A 319 -6.37 -0.27 -4.52
N LEU A 320 -6.66 -0.73 -5.74
CA LEU A 320 -8.01 -0.99 -6.24
C LEU A 320 -8.33 -2.49 -6.09
N ARG A 321 -9.60 -2.81 -5.81
CA ARG A 321 -10.14 -4.17 -5.73
C ARG A 321 -11.55 -4.25 -6.32
N ALA A 322 -11.92 -5.38 -6.90
CA ALA A 322 -13.30 -5.64 -7.33
C ALA A 322 -14.02 -6.45 -6.26
N TRP A 323 -15.16 -5.96 -5.78
CA TRP A 323 -16.01 -6.61 -4.79
C TRP A 323 -17.40 -6.86 -5.38
N GLY A 324 -17.51 -7.91 -6.18
CA GLY A 324 -18.72 -8.19 -6.97
C GLY A 324 -18.92 -7.15 -8.07
N ASP A 325 -20.01 -6.40 -7.98
CA ASP A 325 -20.41 -5.31 -8.89
C ASP A 325 -19.80 -3.94 -8.54
N THR A 326 -19.08 -3.87 -7.41
CA THR A 326 -18.53 -2.64 -6.86
C THR A 326 -17.01 -2.63 -7.01
N LEU A 327 -16.46 -1.51 -7.47
CA LEU A 327 -15.05 -1.19 -7.42
C LEU A 327 -14.73 -0.53 -6.07
N VAL A 328 -13.78 -1.10 -5.35
CA VAL A 328 -13.31 -0.62 -4.05
C VAL A 328 -11.95 0.06 -4.24
N SER A 329 -11.89 1.34 -3.91
CA SER A 329 -10.66 2.11 -3.77
C SER A 329 -10.24 2.15 -2.31
N LEU A 330 -9.16 1.44 -1.99
CA LEU A 330 -8.62 1.40 -0.65
C LEU A 330 -7.92 2.71 -0.28
N SER A 331 -8.01 3.08 1.00
CA SER A 331 -7.19 4.09 1.64
C SER A 331 -6.26 3.40 2.63
N GLY A 332 -4.96 3.57 2.47
CA GLY A 332 -3.99 3.02 3.41
C GLY A 332 -3.96 3.76 4.74
N PHE A 333 -4.45 4.99 4.78
CA PHE A 333 -4.24 5.93 5.90
C PHE A 333 -5.54 6.22 6.68
N ARG A 334 -6.64 5.58 6.31
CA ARG A 334 -7.96 5.78 6.93
C ARG A 334 -8.67 4.43 7.09
N PRO A 335 -9.46 4.26 8.16
CA PRO A 335 -10.33 3.09 8.33
C PRO A 335 -11.60 3.24 7.48
N ALA A 336 -11.42 3.42 6.17
CA ALA A 336 -12.50 3.59 5.22
C ALA A 336 -12.06 3.16 3.82
N VAL A 337 -13.02 2.73 3.00
CA VAL A 337 -12.82 2.47 1.58
C VAL A 337 -13.80 3.31 0.77
N ASP A 338 -13.39 3.74 -0.42
CA ASP A 338 -14.28 4.45 -1.33
C ASP A 338 -14.83 3.46 -2.37
N MET A 339 -16.14 3.52 -2.64
CA MET A 339 -16.89 2.59 -3.46
C MET A 339 -17.42 3.27 -4.71
N LEU A 340 -17.31 2.58 -5.84
CA LEU A 340 -17.83 3.01 -7.14
C LEU A 340 -18.54 1.81 -7.79
N PRO A 341 -19.67 2.01 -8.49
CA PRO A 341 -20.19 0.97 -9.37
C PRO A 341 -19.13 0.60 -10.41
N ARG A 342 -18.94 -0.68 -10.76
CA ARG A 342 -17.93 -1.09 -11.79
C ARG A 342 -18.13 -0.38 -13.13
N GLY A 343 -19.38 -0.10 -13.49
CA GLY A 343 -19.77 0.64 -14.69
C GLY A 343 -19.94 2.15 -14.51
N PHE A 344 -19.23 2.78 -13.56
CA PHE A 344 -19.37 4.21 -13.28
C PHE A 344 -19.18 5.08 -14.54
N ARG A 345 -19.90 6.21 -14.58
CA ARG A 345 -19.82 7.22 -15.65
C ARG A 345 -18.87 8.35 -15.27
N ASP A 346 -18.51 9.18 -16.23
CA ASP A 346 -17.74 10.39 -15.97
C ASP A 346 -18.38 11.27 -14.87
N GLY A 347 -17.54 11.76 -13.97
CA GLY A 347 -17.96 12.62 -12.86
C GLY A 347 -18.62 11.88 -11.69
N THR A 348 -18.79 10.56 -11.76
CA THR A 348 -19.35 9.77 -10.64
C THR A 348 -18.54 10.03 -9.37
N THR A 349 -19.22 10.39 -8.28
CA THR A 349 -18.58 10.60 -6.98
C THR A 349 -18.56 9.28 -6.21
N PRO A 350 -17.40 8.81 -5.73
CA PRO A 350 -17.32 7.62 -4.89
C PRO A 350 -18.07 7.81 -3.57
N ASP A 351 -18.73 6.76 -3.10
CA ASP A 351 -19.29 6.71 -1.75
C ASP A 351 -18.25 6.19 -0.76
N SER A 352 -18.17 6.77 0.43
CA SER A 352 -17.19 6.35 1.44
C SER A 352 -17.82 5.40 2.43
N LEU A 353 -17.34 4.15 2.46
CA LEU A 353 -17.71 3.15 3.45
C LEU A 353 -16.72 3.18 4.63
N ALA A 354 -17.22 3.51 5.82
CA ALA A 354 -16.43 3.42 7.04
C ALA A 354 -16.24 1.96 7.47
N LEU A 355 -15.05 1.60 7.92
CA LEU A 355 -14.73 0.28 8.47
C LEU A 355 -14.92 0.30 9.99
N MET A 356 -16.18 0.21 10.43
CA MET A 356 -16.57 0.22 11.84
C MET A 356 -16.02 -1.01 12.55
N GLY A 357 -15.28 -0.79 13.65
CA GLY A 357 -14.55 -1.85 14.34
C GLY A 357 -13.07 -1.95 13.95
N PHE A 358 -12.58 -1.12 13.02
CA PHE A 358 -11.14 -1.05 12.76
C PHE A 358 -10.40 -0.49 13.98
N ASP A 359 -9.55 -1.31 14.57
CA ASP A 359 -8.66 -0.93 15.66
C ASP A 359 -7.22 -1.23 15.27
N SER A 360 -6.34 -0.23 15.29
CA SER A 360 -4.92 -0.37 15.02
C SER A 360 -4.15 0.51 16.01
N PRO A 361 -2.96 0.08 16.48
CA PRO A 361 -2.08 0.92 17.30
C PRO A 361 -1.57 2.17 16.57
N MET A 362 -1.88 2.31 15.27
CA MET A 362 -1.54 3.49 14.46
C MET A 362 -2.65 4.55 14.45
N LEU A 363 -3.80 4.30 15.10
CA LEU A 363 -4.90 5.27 15.15
C LEU A 363 -4.54 6.50 16.00
N GLU A 364 -3.75 6.32 17.05
CA GLU A 364 -3.15 7.39 17.85
C GLU A 364 -2.29 8.31 16.97
N ARG A 365 -1.43 7.72 16.14
CA ARG A 365 -0.59 8.46 15.20
C ARG A 365 -1.43 9.15 14.13
N ARG A 366 -2.57 8.58 13.75
CA ARG A 366 -3.51 9.22 12.80
C ARG A 366 -4.17 10.43 13.44
N TYR A 367 -4.53 10.34 14.71
CA TYR A 367 -5.05 11.47 15.47
C TYR A 367 -4.02 12.60 15.49
N ALA A 368 -2.79 12.31 15.92
CA ALA A 368 -1.67 13.26 15.93
C ALA A 368 -1.45 13.90 14.55
N PHE A 369 -1.52 13.12 13.46
CA PHE A 369 -1.37 13.63 12.09
C PHE A 369 -2.44 14.67 11.75
N GLY A 370 -3.71 14.38 12.06
CA GLY A 370 -4.79 15.33 11.78
C GLY A 370 -4.82 16.54 12.71
N GLN A 371 -4.15 16.50 13.87
CA GLN A 371 -3.87 17.69 14.69
C GLN A 371 -2.68 18.52 14.16
N GLY A 372 -1.88 17.96 13.25
CA GLY A 372 -0.65 18.59 12.74
C GLY A 372 0.58 18.33 13.62
N ASP A 373 0.49 17.44 14.61
CA ASP A 373 1.60 17.09 15.52
C ASP A 373 2.63 16.19 14.83
N VAL A 374 2.24 15.46 13.79
CA VAL A 374 3.13 14.70 12.91
C VAL A 374 2.88 15.06 11.45
N THR A 375 3.91 15.02 10.63
CA THR A 375 3.86 15.46 9.22
C THR A 375 3.56 14.35 8.23
N GLU A 376 3.50 13.10 8.69
CA GLU A 376 3.31 11.93 7.83
C GLU A 376 2.09 11.14 8.28
N ALA A 377 1.18 10.88 7.34
CA ALA A 377 0.02 10.03 7.58
C ALA A 377 0.51 8.60 7.88
N PRO A 378 0.02 7.96 8.95
CA PRO A 378 0.42 6.60 9.28
C PRO A 378 -0.31 5.58 8.43
N LEU A 379 0.44 4.62 7.88
CA LEU A 379 -0.16 3.49 7.19
C LEU A 379 -0.91 2.61 8.20
N LEU A 380 -2.21 2.45 8.00
CA LEU A 380 -3.11 1.63 8.80
C LEU A 380 -3.37 0.27 8.14
N SER A 381 -3.63 0.28 6.83
CA SER A 381 -3.95 -0.93 6.07
C SER A 381 -3.31 -0.91 4.68
N PRO A 382 -2.27 -1.73 4.42
CA PRO A 382 -1.61 -1.74 3.13
C PRO A 382 -2.46 -2.37 2.02
N ALA A 383 -3.39 -3.27 2.37
CA ALA A 383 -4.16 -4.03 1.39
C ALA A 383 -5.45 -4.63 1.98
N ALA A 384 -6.36 -4.98 1.09
CA ALA A 384 -7.55 -5.76 1.41
C ALA A 384 -7.87 -6.72 0.26
N ALA A 385 -8.62 -7.78 0.54
CA ALA A 385 -9.07 -8.77 -0.42
C ALA A 385 -10.57 -9.06 -0.24
N PRO A 386 -11.42 -8.70 -1.21
CA PRO A 386 -12.83 -9.06 -1.18
C PRO A 386 -13.06 -10.51 -1.61
N VAL A 387 -13.90 -11.26 -0.90
CA VAL A 387 -14.34 -12.61 -1.27
C VAL A 387 -15.81 -12.78 -0.87
N GLY A 388 -16.69 -13.01 -1.84
CA GLY A 388 -18.13 -13.04 -1.60
C GLY A 388 -18.62 -11.72 -1.00
N ASP A 389 -19.31 -11.78 0.13
CA ASP A 389 -19.83 -10.61 0.85
C ASP A 389 -18.90 -10.07 1.93
N MET A 390 -17.68 -10.60 2.00
CA MET A 390 -16.68 -10.18 2.98
C MET A 390 -15.59 -9.36 2.32
N LEU A 391 -15.15 -8.31 2.99
CA LEU A 391 -13.91 -7.60 2.72
C LEU A 391 -12.90 -7.94 3.82
N PHE A 392 -11.84 -8.64 3.46
CA PHE A 392 -10.74 -8.97 4.37
C PHE A 392 -9.68 -7.88 4.31
N VAL A 393 -9.49 -7.13 5.38
CA VAL A 393 -8.60 -5.97 5.46
C VAL A 393 -7.37 -6.36 6.26
N LEU A 394 -6.19 -6.18 5.67
CA LEU A 394 -4.92 -6.40 6.37
C LEU A 394 -4.70 -5.23 7.33
N ASN A 395 -4.84 -5.49 8.64
CA ASN A 395 -4.68 -4.49 9.68
C ASN A 395 -3.21 -4.47 10.12
N LEU A 396 -2.52 -3.35 9.86
CA LEU A 396 -1.10 -3.25 10.15
C LEU A 396 -0.87 -3.16 11.65
N ARG A 397 -0.15 -4.16 12.17
CA ARG A 397 0.27 -4.26 13.56
C ARG A 397 1.74 -4.68 13.65
N PRO A 398 2.48 -4.27 14.69
CA PRO A 398 3.82 -4.78 14.95
C PRO A 398 3.80 -6.29 15.20
N GLY A 399 4.62 -7.06 14.49
CA GLY A 399 4.94 -8.46 14.80
C GLY A 399 4.15 -9.55 14.07
N TRP A 400 2.86 -9.40 13.83
CA TRP A 400 2.03 -10.49 13.29
C TRP A 400 0.96 -10.04 12.31
N ILE A 401 0.40 -11.02 11.61
CA ILE A 401 -0.69 -10.80 10.67
C ILE A 401 -2.01 -10.74 11.43
N GLN A 402 -2.73 -9.63 11.27
CA GLN A 402 -4.14 -9.53 11.59
C GLN A 402 -4.92 -9.18 10.31
N ILE A 403 -5.99 -9.94 10.07
CA ILE A 403 -6.91 -9.72 8.97
C ILE A 403 -8.30 -9.52 9.56
N ASP A 404 -8.85 -8.34 9.38
CA ASP A 404 -10.18 -7.99 9.87
C ASP A 404 -11.22 -8.24 8.76
N ALA A 405 -12.28 -8.96 9.09
CA ALA A 405 -13.30 -9.37 8.13
C ALA A 405 -14.55 -8.49 8.28
N TYR A 406 -14.84 -7.67 7.26
CA TYR A 406 -15.96 -6.74 7.24
C TYR A 406 -17.07 -7.23 6.32
N ASP A 407 -18.32 -6.97 6.68
CA ASP A 407 -19.46 -7.16 5.79
C ASP A 407 -19.58 -6.01 4.76
N ARG A 408 -20.55 -6.13 3.85
CA ARG A 408 -20.91 -5.11 2.84
C ARG A 408 -21.29 -3.74 3.41
N ARG A 409 -21.60 -3.65 4.70
CA ARG A 409 -21.95 -2.41 5.41
C ARG A 409 -20.77 -1.85 6.18
N GLY A 410 -19.57 -2.43 6.03
CA GLY A 410 -18.37 -1.99 6.71
C GLY A 410 -18.36 -2.31 8.21
N ARG A 411 -19.19 -3.24 8.68
CA ARG A 411 -19.19 -3.69 10.07
C ARG A 411 -18.24 -4.87 10.24
N LEU A 412 -17.33 -4.75 11.20
CA LEU A 412 -16.44 -5.84 11.58
C LEU A 412 -17.23 -7.05 12.07
N GLN A 413 -16.97 -8.21 11.47
CA GLN A 413 -17.60 -9.49 11.81
C GLN A 413 -16.67 -10.39 12.62
N ARG A 414 -15.39 -10.43 12.25
CA ARG A 414 -14.36 -11.26 12.87
C ARG A 414 -13.01 -10.57 12.80
N ARG A 415 -12.20 -10.75 13.83
CA ARG A 415 -10.76 -10.47 13.81
C ARG A 415 -10.01 -11.78 13.61
N LEU A 416 -9.24 -11.90 12.55
CA LEU A 416 -8.47 -13.11 12.25
C LEU A 416 -7.02 -12.84 12.60
N VAL A 417 -6.50 -13.50 13.64
CA VAL A 417 -5.18 -13.19 14.20
C VAL A 417 -4.27 -14.41 14.05
N GLU A 418 -3.09 -14.20 13.51
CA GLU A 418 -2.02 -15.18 13.61
C GLU A 418 -1.49 -15.22 15.05
N ARG A 419 -1.43 -16.41 15.65
CA ARG A 419 -0.77 -16.57 16.95
C ARG A 419 0.72 -16.23 16.80
N ASN A 420 1.15 -15.21 17.52
CA ASN A 420 2.54 -14.85 17.64
C ASN A 420 2.79 -14.27 19.03
N ASP A 421 3.90 -14.66 19.63
CA ASP A 421 4.26 -14.26 21.00
C ASP A 421 5.27 -13.10 20.99
N GLU A 422 5.82 -12.75 19.83
CA GLU A 422 6.86 -11.71 19.68
C GLU A 422 6.38 -10.52 18.84
N THR A 423 6.45 -9.33 19.44
CA THR A 423 6.28 -8.07 18.73
C THR A 423 7.53 -7.73 17.92
N ASN A 424 7.36 -7.38 16.64
CA ASN A 424 8.44 -6.86 15.82
C ASN A 424 8.00 -5.54 15.15
N PRO A 425 8.57 -4.38 15.53
CA PRO A 425 8.20 -3.09 14.95
C PRO A 425 8.56 -2.97 13.47
N ASN A 426 9.45 -3.84 12.96
CA ASN A 426 9.84 -3.92 11.57
C ASN A 426 9.01 -4.92 10.76
N PHE A 427 7.85 -5.36 11.26
CA PHE A 427 6.98 -6.26 10.52
C PHE A 427 6.15 -5.49 9.48
N TYR A 428 6.37 -5.77 8.19
CA TYR A 428 5.72 -5.04 7.10
C TYR A 428 5.13 -5.99 6.04
N PRO A 429 3.86 -6.41 6.20
CA PRO A 429 3.10 -7.00 5.12
C PRO A 429 2.67 -5.91 4.11
N LEU A 430 2.70 -6.23 2.81
CA LEU A 430 2.49 -5.26 1.72
C LEU A 430 1.26 -5.51 0.89
N ASP A 431 0.86 -6.78 0.71
CA ASP A 431 -0.30 -7.13 -0.10
C ASP A 431 -1.00 -8.36 0.47
N LEU A 432 -2.29 -8.43 0.20
CA LEU A 432 -3.19 -9.49 0.61
C LEU A 432 -4.05 -9.89 -0.59
N ASP A 433 -4.13 -11.20 -0.81
CA ASP A 433 -5.15 -11.81 -1.65
C ASP A 433 -5.82 -12.96 -0.91
N ALA A 434 -7.06 -13.26 -1.26
CA ALA A 434 -7.90 -14.21 -0.56
C ALA A 434 -8.78 -15.00 -1.52
N ARG A 435 -9.08 -16.24 -1.16
CA ARG A 435 -10.08 -17.04 -1.87
C ARG A 435 -10.88 -17.91 -0.90
N ARG A 436 -12.11 -18.23 -1.30
CA ARG A 436 -12.96 -19.18 -0.59
C ARG A 436 -12.50 -20.61 -0.86
N THR A 437 -12.62 -21.47 0.13
CA THR A 437 -12.48 -22.93 0.04
C THR A 437 -13.74 -23.59 0.58
N GLU A 438 -13.85 -24.92 0.45
CA GLU A 438 -14.98 -25.68 1.00
C GLU A 438 -15.13 -25.43 2.52
N ASP A 439 -14.02 -25.43 3.26
CA ASP A 439 -14.01 -25.31 4.73
C ASP A 439 -13.83 -23.87 5.26
N GLY A 440 -13.82 -22.84 4.40
CA GLY A 440 -13.55 -21.46 4.83
C GLY A 440 -12.79 -20.62 3.82
N TYR A 441 -11.67 -20.04 4.24
CA TYR A 441 -10.88 -19.08 3.45
C TYR A 441 -9.39 -19.37 3.53
N VAL A 442 -8.70 -19.10 2.42
CA VAL A 442 -7.23 -19.11 2.35
C VAL A 442 -6.76 -17.73 1.93
N PHE A 443 -5.71 -17.25 2.60
CA PHE A 443 -5.11 -15.94 2.42
C PHE A 443 -3.66 -16.11 1.97
N ALA A 444 -3.22 -15.27 1.05
CA ALA A 444 -1.83 -15.12 0.67
C ALA A 444 -1.36 -13.71 1.00
N VAL A 445 -0.26 -13.60 1.75
CA VAL A 445 0.28 -12.33 2.22
C VAL A 445 1.72 -12.19 1.77
N ALA A 446 2.01 -11.11 1.05
CA ALA A 446 3.37 -10.72 0.69
C ALA A 446 3.97 -9.91 1.85
N ILE A 447 5.11 -10.34 2.38
CA ILE A 447 5.76 -9.74 3.54
C ILE A 447 7.16 -9.28 3.13
N ARG A 448 7.47 -8.01 3.36
CA ARG A 448 8.79 -7.43 3.04
C ARG A 448 9.79 -7.61 4.16
N SER A 449 9.35 -7.45 5.40
CA SER A 449 10.24 -7.30 6.55
C SER A 449 9.64 -7.99 7.78
N PRO A 450 10.46 -8.56 8.70
CA PRO A 450 11.92 -8.51 8.74
C PRO A 450 12.63 -9.39 7.70
N GLU A 451 11.95 -10.44 7.23
CA GLU A 451 12.47 -11.35 6.21
C GLU A 451 11.47 -11.41 5.05
N PRO A 452 11.89 -11.03 3.83
CA PRO A 452 11.05 -11.11 2.64
C PRO A 452 10.51 -12.51 2.43
N ARG A 453 9.18 -12.66 2.39
CA ARG A 453 8.52 -13.96 2.23
C ARG A 453 7.10 -13.84 1.73
N LEU A 454 6.63 -14.93 1.12
CA LEU A 454 5.22 -15.22 0.89
C LEU A 454 4.71 -16.11 2.03
N LYS A 455 3.56 -15.76 2.60
CA LYS A 455 2.91 -16.53 3.66
C LYS A 455 1.48 -16.88 3.28
N VAL A 456 1.12 -18.15 3.44
CA VAL A 456 -0.24 -18.63 3.18
C VAL A 456 -0.88 -19.11 4.46
N LEU A 457 -2.06 -18.57 4.74
CA LEU A 457 -2.83 -18.79 5.95
C LEU A 457 -4.20 -19.35 5.59
N GLU A 458 -4.81 -20.09 6.50
CA GLU A 458 -6.19 -20.53 6.40
C GLU A 458 -6.99 -20.12 7.64
N TRP A 459 -8.26 -19.81 7.40
CA TRP A 459 -9.27 -19.65 8.44
C TRP A 459 -10.44 -20.56 8.10
N ARG A 460 -10.80 -21.43 9.03
CA ARG A 460 -11.98 -22.28 8.92
C ARG A 460 -13.11 -21.61 9.67
N ALA A 461 -14.10 -21.12 8.93
CA ALA A 461 -15.30 -20.56 9.54
C ALA A 461 -16.04 -21.73 10.21
N ARG A 462 -16.12 -21.69 11.54
CA ARG A 462 -16.88 -22.69 12.32
C ARG A 462 -18.36 -22.40 12.27
#